data_AF-A0A0Q4YG90-F1
#
_entry.id   AF-A0A0Q4YG90-F1
#
_cell.length_a   1.000
_cell.length_b   1.000
_cell.length_c   1.000
_cell.angle_alpha   90.00
_cell.angle_beta   90.00
_cell.angle_gamma   90.00
#
_symmetry.space_group_name_H-M   'P 1'
#
loop_
_entity.id
_entity.type
_entity.pdbx_description
1 polymer ?
#
loop_
_entity_poly.entity_id
_entity_poly.type
_entity_poly.pdbx_seq_one_letter_code
_entity_poly.pdbx_strand_id
1 'polypeptide(L)'
;MTKRSRNMGLAIPSPEEDVAIDAGIAADPDTQALTAQDIARLQPLRRPGRPLAERPKVPMTMRVDADVLEAIKAGGPGWQTRVNQVLREAVRRGKLSA
;
A
#
# COMPACT_ATOMS: atom_id res chain seq x y z
N MET A 1 29.25 -6.08 -13.55
CA MET A 1 29.11 -5.90 -12.07
C MET A 1 27.67 -5.47 -11.78
N THR A 2 26.81 -6.41 -11.40
CA THR A 2 25.34 -6.26 -11.28
C THR A 2 24.97 -5.40 -10.07
N LYS A 3 24.25 -4.28 -10.27
CA LYS A 3 23.83 -3.39 -9.18
C LYS A 3 22.58 -3.97 -8.51
N ARG A 4 22.77 -4.91 -7.56
CA ARG A 4 21.65 -5.46 -6.77
C ARG A 4 20.97 -4.33 -6.00
N SER A 5 19.67 -4.15 -6.21
CA SER A 5 18.89 -3.25 -5.35
C SER A 5 18.88 -3.84 -3.93
N ARG A 6 19.47 -3.11 -2.97
CA ARG A 6 19.74 -3.62 -1.62
C ARG A 6 18.50 -4.07 -0.83
N ASN A 7 17.30 -3.67 -1.25
CA ASN A 7 16.07 -3.87 -0.47
C ASN A 7 15.05 -4.86 -1.07
N MET A 8 15.19 -5.30 -2.33
CA MET A 8 14.14 -6.09 -3.00
C MET A 8 14.61 -7.44 -3.58
N GLY A 9 15.89 -7.81 -3.43
CA GLY A 9 16.40 -9.08 -3.97
C GLY A 9 16.37 -9.18 -5.50
N LEU A 10 15.99 -8.11 -6.20
CA LEU A 10 15.92 -8.06 -7.66
C LEU A 10 17.31 -7.95 -8.27
N ALA A 11 17.65 -8.89 -9.15
CA ALA A 11 18.83 -8.83 -10.01
C ALA A 11 18.53 -7.92 -11.21
N ILE A 12 19.19 -6.77 -11.26
CA ILE A 12 19.10 -5.83 -12.39
C ILE A 12 20.19 -6.22 -13.39
N PRO A 13 19.88 -6.53 -14.66
CA PRO A 13 20.88 -6.85 -15.66
C PRO A 13 21.99 -5.80 -15.74
N SER A 14 23.20 -6.25 -16.07
CA SER A 14 24.30 -5.37 -16.44
C SER A 14 24.20 -4.96 -17.91
N PRO A 15 24.92 -3.90 -18.35
CA PRO A 15 24.84 -3.44 -19.74
C PRO A 15 25.21 -4.51 -20.78
N GLU A 16 26.15 -5.41 -20.46
CA GLU A 16 26.52 -6.53 -21.34
C GLU A 16 25.39 -7.57 -21.43
N GLU A 17 24.72 -7.83 -20.31
CA GLU A 17 23.56 -8.73 -20.27
C GLU A 17 22.36 -8.11 -21.00
N ASP A 18 22.14 -6.80 -20.89
CA ASP A 18 21.11 -6.07 -21.64
C ASP A 18 21.32 -6.23 -23.16
N VAL A 19 22.56 -6.06 -23.64
CA VAL A 19 22.88 -6.26 -25.07
C VAL A 19 22.63 -7.70 -25.51
N ALA A 20 22.98 -8.68 -24.68
CA ALA A 20 22.73 -10.09 -24.99
C ALA A 20 21.22 -10.42 -25.03
N ILE A 21 20.44 -9.81 -24.13
CA ILE A 21 18.97 -9.93 -24.11
C ILE A 21 18.38 -9.30 -25.38
N ASP A 22 18.79 -8.09 -25.75
CA ASP A 22 18.33 -7.39 -26.95
C ASP A 22 18.66 -8.17 -28.22
N ALA A 23 19.85 -8.77 -28.30
CA ALA A 23 20.24 -9.63 -29.42
C ALA A 23 19.36 -10.89 -29.50
N GLY A 24 18.99 -11.49 -28.37
CA GLY A 24 18.08 -12.62 -28.31
C GLY A 24 16.66 -12.26 -28.77
N ILE A 25 16.16 -11.11 -28.31
CA ILE A 25 14.87 -10.54 -28.75
C ILE A 25 14.84 -10.32 -30.26
N ALA A 26 15.92 -9.78 -30.83
CA ALA A 26 16.00 -9.50 -32.27
C ALA A 26 16.12 -10.75 -33.14
N ALA A 27 16.69 -11.84 -32.60
CA ALA A 27 16.86 -13.11 -33.31
C ALA A 27 15.58 -13.95 -33.37
N ASP A 28 14.61 -13.69 -32.49
CA ASP A 28 13.34 -14.41 -32.42
C ASP A 28 12.22 -13.68 -33.20
N PRO A 29 11.75 -14.21 -34.34
CA PRO A 29 10.71 -13.59 -35.15
C PRO A 29 9.33 -13.55 -34.49
N ASP A 30 9.09 -14.37 -33.46
CA ASP A 30 7.81 -14.41 -32.73
C ASP A 30 7.80 -13.45 -31.52
N THR A 31 8.94 -12.85 -31.18
CA THR A 31 9.04 -11.93 -30.05
C THR A 31 8.38 -10.59 -30.35
N GLN A 32 7.39 -10.22 -29.53
CA GLN A 32 6.75 -8.90 -29.56
C GLN A 32 7.39 -7.96 -28.53
N ALA A 33 8.44 -7.26 -28.93
CA ALA A 33 9.06 -6.23 -28.11
C ALA A 33 8.16 -4.98 -28.04
N LEU A 34 7.71 -4.64 -26.84
CA LEU A 34 6.93 -3.42 -26.61
C LEU A 34 7.82 -2.19 -26.79
N THR A 35 7.45 -1.31 -27.71
CA THR A 35 8.16 -0.03 -27.88
C THR A 35 7.78 0.95 -26.77
N ALA A 36 8.56 2.01 -26.62
CA ALA A 36 8.20 3.12 -25.74
C ALA A 36 6.84 3.75 -26.09
N GLN A 37 6.47 3.75 -27.38
CA GLN A 37 5.17 4.24 -27.83
C GLN A 37 4.04 3.27 -27.42
N ASP A 38 4.27 1.97 -27.50
CA ASP A 38 3.30 0.97 -27.05
C ASP A 38 3.09 1.06 -25.55
N ILE A 39 4.18 1.18 -24.78
CA ILE A 39 4.14 1.39 -23.32
C ILE A 39 3.35 2.65 -22.97
N ALA A 40 3.53 3.75 -23.71
CA ALA A 40 2.77 4.99 -23.49
C ALA A 40 1.27 4.85 -23.79
N ARG A 41 0.89 3.94 -24.70
CA ARG A 41 -0.51 3.63 -25.03
C ARG A 41 -1.16 2.69 -24.03
N LEU A 42 -0.38 1.92 -23.26
CA LEU A 42 -0.90 1.07 -22.20
C LEU A 42 -1.48 1.94 -21.07
N GLN A 43 -2.80 2.02 -21.01
CA GLN A 43 -3.48 2.60 -19.86
C GLN A 43 -3.39 1.61 -18.70
N PRO A 44 -3.01 2.04 -17.48
CA PRO A 44 -3.01 1.16 -16.33
C PRO A 44 -4.45 0.65 -16.11
N LEU A 45 -4.63 -0.66 -16.15
CA LEU A 45 -5.81 -1.32 -15.61
C LEU A 45 -5.95 -0.80 -14.17
N ARG A 46 -7.10 -0.17 -13.86
CA ARG A 46 -7.41 0.45 -12.56
C ARG A 46 -6.68 -0.24 -11.42
N ARG A 47 -5.96 0.53 -10.60
CA ARG A 47 -5.22 0.04 -9.42
C ARG A 47 -6.06 -1.03 -8.70
N PRO A 48 -5.60 -2.28 -8.57
CA PRO A 48 -6.30 -3.29 -7.79
C PRO A 48 -6.26 -2.85 -6.33
N GLY A 49 -7.33 -2.19 -5.89
CA GLY A 49 -7.45 -1.60 -4.58
C GLY A 49 -8.89 -1.65 -4.11
N ARG A 50 -9.08 -1.68 -2.79
CA ARG A 50 -10.41 -1.53 -2.17
C ARG A 50 -11.05 -0.25 -2.72
N PRO A 51 -12.34 -0.28 -3.12
CA PRO A 51 -13.07 0.92 -3.52
C PRO A 51 -12.88 2.03 -2.48
N LEU A 52 -12.73 3.26 -2.96
CA LEU A 52 -12.61 4.41 -2.08
C LEU A 52 -13.86 4.49 -1.19
N ALA A 53 -13.68 4.46 0.13
CA ALA A 53 -14.79 4.62 1.05
C ALA A 53 -15.30 6.07 0.99
N GLU A 54 -16.62 6.26 0.85
CA GLU A 54 -17.24 7.60 0.82
C GLU A 54 -16.94 8.42 2.07
N ARG A 55 -16.78 7.75 3.21
CA ARG A 55 -16.50 8.37 4.52
C ARG A 55 -15.40 7.60 5.25
N PRO A 56 -14.12 7.87 4.94
CA PRO A 56 -13.01 7.19 5.61
C PRO A 56 -12.96 7.58 7.09
N LYS A 57 -12.39 6.69 7.91
CA LYS A 57 -12.03 7.04 9.29
C LYS A 57 -10.93 8.10 9.26
N VAL A 58 -11.07 9.16 10.05
CA VAL A 58 -10.08 10.23 10.17
C VAL A 58 -9.14 9.91 11.35
N PRO A 59 -7.82 10.05 11.21
CA PRO A 59 -6.91 9.90 12.35
C PRO A 59 -7.20 10.96 13.42
N MET A 60 -7.19 10.54 14.70
CA MET A 60 -7.30 11.47 15.83
C MET A 60 -5.98 11.48 16.59
N THR A 61 -5.49 12.67 16.93
CA THR A 61 -4.33 12.85 17.81
C THR A 61 -4.83 13.38 19.14
N MET A 62 -4.71 12.59 20.20
CA MET A 62 -5.05 13.01 21.57
C MET A 62 -4.15 12.29 22.57
N ARG A 63 -4.00 12.89 23.75
CA ARG A 63 -3.36 12.23 24.90
C ARG A 63 -4.42 11.48 25.70
N VAL A 64 -4.08 10.30 26.16
CA VAL A 64 -4.90 9.44 27.03
C VAL A 64 -4.02 9.07 28.21
N ASP A 65 -4.61 8.98 29.40
CA ASP A 65 -3.89 8.51 30.59
C ASP A 65 -3.33 7.11 30.37
N ALA A 66 -2.13 6.87 30.92
CA ALA A 66 -1.36 5.65 30.62
C ALA A 66 -2.09 4.39 31.13
N ASP A 67 -2.66 4.44 32.32
CA ASP A 67 -3.43 3.36 32.94
C ASP A 67 -4.69 3.02 32.13
N VAL A 68 -5.39 4.05 31.62
CA VAL A 68 -6.57 3.88 30.76
C VAL A 68 -6.18 3.19 29.44
N LEU A 69 -5.08 3.62 28.81
CA LEU A 69 -4.60 3.01 27.57
C LEU A 69 -4.18 1.55 27.77
N GLU A 70 -3.49 1.24 28.85
CA GLU A 70 -3.10 -0.13 29.22
C GLU A 70 -4.34 -1.00 29.43
N ALA A 71 -5.33 -0.55 30.20
CA ALA A 71 -6.58 -1.27 30.41
C ALA A 71 -7.34 -1.55 29.10
N ILE A 72 -7.38 -0.57 28.18
CA ILE A 72 -8.01 -0.73 26.86
C ILE A 72 -7.30 -1.80 26.03
N LYS A 73 -5.95 -1.76 25.99
CA LYS A 73 -5.13 -2.72 25.23
C LYS A 73 -5.14 -4.12 25.82
N ALA A 74 -5.25 -4.25 27.14
CA ALA A 74 -5.37 -5.53 27.83
C ALA A 74 -6.57 -6.36 27.36
N GLY A 75 -7.62 -5.72 26.82
CA GLY A 75 -8.74 -6.39 26.17
C GLY A 75 -8.39 -7.08 24.83
N GLY A 76 -7.13 -7.07 24.40
CA GLY A 76 -6.65 -7.80 23.24
C GLY A 76 -6.99 -7.16 21.89
N PRO A 77 -6.85 -7.93 20.79
CA PRO A 77 -7.11 -7.46 19.43
C PRO A 77 -8.47 -6.77 19.29
N GLY A 78 -8.52 -5.75 18.42
CA GLY A 78 -9.76 -4.98 18.17
C GLY A 78 -10.09 -3.92 19.22
N TRP A 79 -9.19 -3.62 20.16
CA TRP A 79 -9.40 -2.56 21.16
C TRP A 79 -9.72 -1.20 20.54
N GLN A 80 -9.09 -0.84 19.40
CA GLN A 80 -9.40 0.41 18.69
C GLN A 80 -10.85 0.45 18.18
N THR A 81 -11.38 -0.70 17.72
CA THR A 81 -12.77 -0.81 17.28
C THR A 81 -13.73 -0.63 18.46
N ARG A 82 -13.42 -1.23 19.62
CA ARG A 82 -14.21 -1.06 20.85
C ARG A 82 -14.21 0.40 21.33
N VAL A 83 -13.04 1.04 21.37
CA VAL A 83 -12.93 2.48 21.72
C VAL A 83 -13.80 3.32 20.79
N ASN A 84 -13.71 3.10 19.48
CA ASN A 84 -14.53 3.84 18.52
C ASN A 84 -16.04 3.60 18.70
N GLN A 85 -16.47 2.41 19.13
CA GLN A 85 -17.88 2.15 19.47
C GLN A 85 -18.33 2.94 20.69
N VAL A 86 -17.49 2.99 21.74
CA VAL A 86 -17.76 3.79 22.96
C VAL A 86 -17.87 5.27 22.60
N LEU A 87 -16.97 5.81 21.77
CA LEU A 87 -17.03 7.20 21.31
C LEU A 87 -18.33 7.49 20.55
N ARG A 88 -18.73 6.60 19.62
CA ARG A 88 -20.00 6.73 18.89
C ARG A 88 -21.21 6.72 19.82
N GLU A 89 -21.20 5.85 20.82
CA GLU A 89 -22.26 5.80 21.81
C GLU A 89 -22.31 7.05 22.68
N ALA A 90 -21.16 7.55 23.13
CA ALA A 90 -21.06 8.76 23.93
C ALA A 90 -21.60 9.99 23.17
N VAL A 91 -21.30 10.12 21.87
CA VAL A 91 -21.89 11.17 21.01
C VAL A 91 -23.40 10.98 20.88
N ARG A 92 -23.89 9.77 20.59
CA ARG A 92 -25.34 9.50 20.47
C ARG A 92 -26.11 9.82 21.76
N ARG A 93 -25.48 9.61 22.92
CA ARG A 93 -26.05 9.90 24.24
C ARG A 93 -25.85 11.35 24.69
N GLY A 94 -25.23 12.19 23.86
CA GLY A 94 -24.99 13.60 24.18
C GLY A 94 -23.90 13.86 25.22
N LYS A 95 -23.06 12.86 25.54
CA LYS A 95 -21.97 13.01 26.54
C LYS A 95 -20.77 13.79 26.04
N LEU A 96 -20.63 13.87 24.71
CA LEU A 96 -19.50 14.52 24.02
C LEU A 96 -19.96 15.61 23.03
N SER A 97 -21.26 15.88 22.96
CA SER A 97 -21.80 17.04 22.25
C SER A 97 -22.06 18.13 23.27
N ALA A 98 -21.46 19.31 23.08
CA ALA A 98 -21.85 20.53 23.79
C ALA A 98 -23.25 20.98 23.34
#